data_AF-A0AAV5SPZ6-F1
#
_entry.id   AF-A0AAV5SPZ6-F1
#
_cell.length_a   1.000
_cell.length_b   1.000
_cell.length_c   1.000
_cell.angle_alpha   90.00
_cell.angle_beta   90.00
_cell.angle_gamma   90.00
#
_symmetry.space_group_name_H-M   'P 1'
#
loop_
_entity.id
_entity.type
_entity.pdbx_description
1 polymer ?
#
loop_
_entity_poly.entity_id
_entity_poly.type
_entity_poly.pdbx_seq_one_letter_code
_entity_poly.pdbx_strand_id
1 'polypeptide(L)'
;VRGACYLCEVHGVTAHQRTHACPFTDCVCTCCEIVRVRRAVVAHQLRMRRQEKRTCGQYSPSYTCNRCRNHGLYVPKKGHKNACPYDSCPCPMCSLCHSRSILDAHFRTN
;
A
#
# COMPACT_ATOMS: atom_id res chain seq x y z
N VAL A 1 -13.89 -12.98 -1.48
CA VAL A 1 -13.59 -13.99 -2.53
C VAL A 1 -12.67 -13.37 -3.58
N ARG A 2 -11.47 -13.92 -3.81
CA ARG A 2 -10.52 -13.37 -4.79
C ARG A 2 -11.17 -13.36 -6.18
N GLY A 3 -11.22 -12.20 -6.83
CA GLY A 3 -11.79 -12.07 -8.18
C GLY A 3 -13.30 -11.77 -8.25
N ALA A 4 -13.98 -11.60 -7.11
CA ALA A 4 -15.41 -11.22 -7.08
C ALA A 4 -15.67 -9.84 -7.71
N CYS A 5 -16.78 -9.70 -8.43
CA CYS A 5 -17.21 -8.44 -9.01
C CYS A 5 -17.79 -7.53 -7.94
N TYR A 6 -16.95 -6.60 -7.47
CA TYR A 6 -17.36 -5.64 -6.43
C TYR A 6 -18.56 -4.76 -6.79
N LEU A 7 -18.91 -4.59 -8.08
CA LEU A 7 -20.14 -3.89 -8.48
C LEU A 7 -21.38 -4.78 -8.28
N CYS A 8 -21.28 -6.07 -8.57
CA CYS A 8 -22.37 -7.02 -8.32
C CYS A 8 -22.52 -7.29 -6.82
N GLU A 9 -21.41 -7.39 -6.09
CA GLU A 9 -21.38 -7.70 -4.67
C GLU A 9 -22.12 -6.65 -3.83
N VAL A 10 -21.98 -5.35 -4.16
CA VAL A 10 -22.73 -4.28 -3.47
C VAL A 10 -24.24 -4.32 -3.73
N HIS A 11 -24.68 -5.07 -4.74
CA HIS A 11 -26.08 -5.32 -5.06
C HIS A 11 -26.52 -6.74 -4.67
N GLY A 12 -25.73 -7.46 -3.86
CA GLY A 12 -26.06 -8.81 -3.39
C GLY A 12 -25.89 -9.91 -4.45
N VAL A 13 -25.31 -9.59 -5.61
CA VAL A 13 -25.13 -10.55 -6.72
C VAL A 13 -23.71 -11.11 -6.69
N THR A 14 -23.59 -12.43 -6.59
CA THR A 14 -22.30 -13.11 -6.68
C THR A 14 -21.92 -13.29 -8.15
N ALA A 15 -20.86 -12.60 -8.59
CA ALA A 15 -20.30 -12.75 -9.93
C ALA A 15 -18.78 -12.59 -9.89
N HIS A 16 -18.08 -13.07 -10.92
CA HIS A 16 -16.63 -12.99 -11.02
C HIS A 16 -16.20 -11.98 -12.10
N GLN A 17 -15.27 -11.07 -11.79
CA GLN A 17 -14.98 -9.86 -12.57
C GLN A 17 -14.66 -10.09 -14.05
N ARG A 18 -14.03 -11.22 -14.39
CA ARG A 18 -13.50 -11.48 -15.74
C ARG A 18 -14.37 -12.40 -16.60
N THR A 19 -15.51 -12.85 -16.09
CA THR A 19 -16.27 -13.94 -16.71
C THR A 19 -17.75 -13.59 -16.87
N HIS A 20 -18.13 -12.32 -16.82
CA HIS A 20 -19.51 -11.88 -17.03
C HIS A 20 -19.56 -10.47 -17.63
N ALA A 21 -20.67 -10.17 -18.30
CA ALA A 21 -21.08 -8.80 -18.58
C ALA A 21 -21.75 -8.24 -17.32
N CYS A 22 -21.19 -7.18 -16.74
CA CYS A 22 -21.68 -6.65 -15.47
C CYS A 22 -22.96 -5.83 -15.69
N PRO A 23 -24.11 -6.21 -15.10
CA PRO A 23 -25.35 -5.46 -15.26
C PRO A 23 -25.31 -4.08 -14.57
N PHE A 24 -24.39 -3.89 -13.63
CA PHE A 24 -24.21 -2.65 -12.88
C PHE A 24 -23.07 -1.76 -13.42
N THR A 25 -22.61 -2.02 -14.65
CA THR A 25 -21.50 -1.24 -15.27
C THR A 25 -21.82 0.25 -15.30
N ASP A 26 -23.07 0.62 -15.57
CA ASP A 26 -23.55 2.00 -15.67
C ASP A 26 -24.40 2.44 -14.47
N CYS A 27 -24.44 1.65 -13.38
CA CYS A 27 -25.20 2.02 -12.19
C CYS A 27 -24.62 3.27 -11.52
N VAL A 28 -25.45 4.26 -11.21
CA VAL A 28 -25.05 5.56 -10.63
C VAL A 28 -25.32 5.68 -9.12
N CYS A 29 -25.57 4.57 -8.42
CA CYS A 29 -25.75 4.62 -6.97
C CYS A 29 -24.42 4.94 -6.24
N THR A 30 -24.53 5.53 -5.04
CA THR A 30 -23.37 5.91 -4.21
C THR A 30 -22.41 4.74 -3.97
N CYS A 31 -22.93 3.53 -3.70
CA CYS A 31 -22.09 2.35 -3.49
C CYS A 31 -21.24 2.01 -4.72
N CYS A 32 -21.83 2.06 -5.93
CA CYS A 32 -21.12 1.81 -7.17
C CYS A 32 -20.08 2.90 -7.49
N GLU A 33 -20.38 4.16 -7.17
CA GLU A 33 -19.42 5.26 -7.26
C GLU A 33 -18.20 5.02 -6.35
N ILE A 34 -18.43 4.66 -5.08
CA ILE A 34 -17.36 4.30 -4.13
C ILE A 34 -16.50 3.15 -4.66
N VAL A 35 -17.12 2.10 -5.22
CA VAL A 35 -16.39 0.98 -5.82
C VAL A 35 -15.50 1.44 -6.98
N ARG A 36 -15.98 2.34 -7.84
CA ARG A 36 -15.19 2.92 -8.95
C ARG A 36 -14.02 3.75 -8.43
N VAL A 37 -14.25 4.65 -7.48
CA VAL A 37 -13.20 5.46 -6.85
C VAL A 37 -12.14 4.57 -6.21
N ARG A 38 -12.56 3.57 -5.42
CA ARG A 38 -11.64 2.62 -4.78
C ARG A 38 -10.78 1.88 -5.80
N ARG A 39 -11.37 1.40 -6.91
CA ARG A 39 -10.63 0.74 -8.00
C ARG A 39 -9.60 1.69 -8.61
N ALA A 40 -9.96 2.96 -8.85
CA ALA A 40 -9.06 3.97 -9.40
C ALA A 40 -7.88 4.26 -8.43
N VAL A 41 -8.15 4.41 -7.14
CA VAL A 41 -7.12 4.61 -6.11
C VAL A 41 -6.17 3.41 -6.04
N VAL A 42 -6.69 2.19 -5.99
CA VAL A 42 -5.85 0.98 -5.95
C VAL A 42 -5.01 0.86 -7.22
N ALA A 43 -5.57 1.13 -8.40
CA ALA A 43 -4.83 1.14 -9.65
C ALA A 43 -3.71 2.20 -9.63
N HIS A 44 -3.99 3.40 -9.12
CA HIS A 44 -3.00 4.45 -8.95
C HIS A 44 -1.87 4.03 -8.00
N GLN A 45 -2.19 3.51 -6.82
CA GLN A 45 -1.21 3.02 -5.84
C GLN A 45 -0.32 1.90 -6.42
N LEU A 46 -0.91 0.96 -7.17
CA LEU A 46 -0.14 -0.09 -7.84
C LEU A 46 0.83 0.47 -8.89
N ARG A 47 0.45 1.51 -9.64
CA ARG A 47 1.36 2.22 -10.55
C ARG A 47 2.51 2.88 -9.81
N MET A 48 2.22 3.61 -8.73
CA MET A 48 3.25 4.24 -7.89
C MET A 48 4.24 3.19 -7.37
N ARG A 49 3.76 2.05 -6.85
CA ARG A 49 4.63 0.94 -6.41
C ARG A 49 5.50 0.36 -7.51
N ARG A 50 4.99 0.26 -8.75
CA ARG A 50 5.80 -0.19 -9.90
C ARG A 50 6.86 0.83 -10.29
N GLN A 51 6.56 2.12 -10.16
CA GLN A 51 7.50 3.20 -10.39
C GLN A 51 8.59 3.23 -9.30
N GLU A 52 8.23 3.08 -8.02
CA GLU A 52 9.17 2.94 -6.91
C GLU A 52 10.15 1.77 -7.12
N LYS A 53 9.69 0.65 -7.69
CA LYS A 53 10.57 -0.48 -8.06
C LYS A 53 11.54 -0.16 -9.19
N ARG A 54 11.22 0.83 -10.06
CA ARG A 54 12.11 1.28 -11.14
C ARG A 54 13.12 2.31 -10.66
N THR A 55 12.73 3.17 -9.71
CA THR A 55 13.61 4.18 -9.11
C THR A 55 14.57 3.59 -8.08
N CYS A 56 14.11 2.62 -7.30
CA CYS A 56 14.94 1.83 -6.38
C CYS A 56 15.37 0.54 -7.09
N GLY A 57 16.35 0.64 -7.98
CA GLY A 57 17.03 -0.54 -8.50
C GLY A 57 17.38 -1.51 -7.37
N GLN A 58 16.98 -2.77 -7.52
CA GLN A 58 17.38 -3.96 -6.74
C GLN A 58 16.70 -4.26 -5.39
N TYR A 59 16.15 -3.30 -4.63
CA TYR A 59 15.72 -3.59 -3.25
C TYR A 59 14.22 -3.41 -2.97
N SER A 60 13.59 -4.46 -2.43
CA SER A 60 12.22 -4.41 -1.90
C SER A 60 12.07 -3.29 -0.86
N PRO A 61 10.89 -2.63 -0.73
CA PRO A 61 10.61 -1.72 0.38
C PRO A 61 10.85 -2.34 1.75
N SER A 62 10.73 -3.66 1.90
CA SER A 62 11.07 -4.36 3.15
C SER A 62 12.58 -4.48 3.43
N TYR A 63 13.42 -4.21 2.43
CA TYR A 63 14.89 -4.31 2.48
C TYR A 63 15.59 -2.94 2.59
N THR A 64 14.89 -1.84 2.37
CA THR A 64 15.44 -0.49 2.52
C THR A 64 15.15 0.10 3.89
N CYS A 65 16.02 0.98 4.37
CA CYS A 65 15.84 1.71 5.63
C CYS A 65 14.59 2.61 5.55
N ASN A 66 13.60 2.40 6.44
CA ASN A 66 12.37 3.18 6.48
C ASN A 66 12.65 4.68 6.74
N ARG A 67 13.58 5.01 7.64
CA ARG A 67 13.95 6.39 7.97
C ARG A 67 14.53 7.11 6.75
N CYS A 68 15.50 6.52 6.05
CA CYS A 68 16.04 7.06 4.81
C CYS A 68 14.97 7.24 3.73
N ARG A 69 14.06 6.27 3.59
CA ARG A 69 13.00 6.33 2.58
C ARG A 69 12.04 7.49 2.81
N ASN A 70 11.73 7.82 4.06
CA ASN A 70 10.91 8.98 4.41
C ASN A 70 11.51 10.31 3.94
N HIS A 71 12.82 10.33 3.67
CA HIS A 71 13.56 11.48 3.15
C HIS A 71 14.01 11.30 1.69
N GLY A 72 13.42 10.33 0.96
CA GLY A 72 13.74 10.08 -0.44
C GLY A 72 15.04 9.30 -0.70
N LEU A 73 15.73 8.84 0.34
CA LEU A 73 16.95 8.03 0.22
C LEU A 73 16.66 6.52 0.31
N TYR A 74 17.11 5.76 -0.69
CA TYR A 74 16.86 4.32 -0.77
C TYR A 74 18.13 3.52 -0.47
N VAL A 75 18.43 3.34 0.82
CA VAL A 75 19.62 2.62 1.30
C VAL A 75 19.22 1.24 1.86
N PRO A 76 19.92 0.15 1.52
CA PRO A 76 19.75 -1.16 2.16
C PRO A 76 19.80 -1.06 3.69
N LYS A 77 18.88 -1.72 4.39
CA LYS A 77 18.88 -1.73 5.86
C LYS A 77 20.02 -2.58 6.45
N LYS A 78 20.51 -3.58 5.69
CA LYS A 78 21.58 -4.50 6.12
C LYS A 78 22.87 -3.70 6.34
N GLY A 79 23.39 -3.70 7.56
CA GLY A 79 24.61 -2.97 7.94
C GLY A 79 24.46 -1.45 8.09
N HIS A 80 23.27 -0.89 7.86
CA HIS A 80 23.09 0.57 7.81
C HIS A 80 22.70 1.21 9.15
N LYS A 81 22.27 0.42 10.16
CA LYS A 81 21.71 0.93 11.42
C LYS A 81 22.57 2.04 12.07
N ASN A 82 23.87 1.81 12.24
CA ASN A 82 24.76 2.73 12.94
C ASN A 82 25.31 3.86 12.04
N ALA A 83 25.05 3.80 10.74
CA ALA A 83 25.48 4.79 9.75
C ALA A 83 24.28 5.55 9.16
N CYS A 84 23.10 5.42 9.76
CA CYS A 84 21.89 6.05 9.26
C CYS A 84 21.90 7.55 9.58
N PRO A 85 21.87 8.44 8.56
CA PRO A 85 21.87 9.89 8.81
C PRO A 85 20.59 10.37 9.50
N TYR A 86 19.54 9.55 9.51
CA TYR A 86 18.24 9.87 10.08
C TYR A 86 17.89 9.03 11.32
N ASP A 87 18.87 8.34 11.93
CA ASP A 87 18.63 7.44 13.07
C ASP A 87 17.91 8.12 14.23
N SER A 88 18.26 9.38 14.50
CA SER A 88 17.61 10.23 15.52
C SER A 88 16.74 11.34 14.92
N CYS A 89 16.32 11.23 13.66
CA CYS A 89 15.50 12.26 13.02
C CYS A 89 14.13 12.39 13.73
N PRO A 90 13.74 13.62 14.15
CA PRO A 90 12.48 13.86 14.86
C PRO A 90 11.29 14.20 13.95
N CYS A 91 11.44 14.13 12.62
CA CYS A 91 10.38 14.55 11.70
C CYS A 91 9.10 13.69 11.87
N PRO A 92 7.91 14.21 11.54
CA PRO A 92 6.64 13.51 11.76
C PRO A 92 6.58 12.10 11.16
N MET A 93 7.14 11.93 9.96
CA MET A 93 7.17 10.64 9.26
C MET A 93 8.07 9.63 9.96
N CYS A 94 9.26 10.04 10.43
CA CYS A 94 10.18 9.16 11.16
C CYS A 94 9.65 8.79 12.55
N SER A 95 9.04 9.75 13.25
CA SER A 95 8.38 9.52 14.54
C SER A 95 7.22 8.53 14.40
N LEU A 96 6.37 8.67 13.37
CA LEU A 96 5.27 7.74 13.09
C LEU A 96 5.77 6.31 12.79
N CYS A 97 6.81 6.17 11.96
CA CYS A 97 7.41 4.87 11.67
C CYS A 97 7.99 4.21 12.93
N HIS A 98 8.57 4.99 13.85
CA HIS A 98 9.09 4.46 15.11
C HIS A 98 7.96 3.95 16.01
N SER A 99 6.91 4.75 16.22
CA SER A 99 5.74 4.34 17.01
C SER A 99 5.07 3.09 16.45
N ARG A 100 4.92 3.00 15.13
CA ARG A 100 4.40 1.80 14.46
C ARG A 100 5.28 0.57 14.72
N SER A 101 6.59 0.74 14.68
CA SER A 101 7.53 -0.37 14.91
C SER A 101 7.45 -0.89 16.35
N ILE A 102 7.28 0.01 17.34
CA ILE A 102 7.07 -0.36 18.75
C ILE A 102 5.77 -1.17 18.90
N LEU A 103 4.68 -0.68 18.29
CA LEU A 103 3.39 -1.35 18.34
C LEU A 103 3.45 -2.75 17.70
N ASP A 104 4.05 -2.87 16.51
CA ASP A 104 4.22 -4.16 15.84
C ASP A 104 5.09 -5.13 16.66
N ALA A 105 6.07 -4.64 17.44
CA ALA A 105 6.89 -5.48 18.32
C ALA A 105 6.07 -5.99 19.52
N HIS A 106 5.27 -5.13 20.15
CA HIS A 106 4.39 -5.48 21.25
C HIS A 106 3.39 -6.60 20.88
N PHE A 107 2.84 -6.56 19.66
CA PHE A 107 1.93 -7.60 19.18
C PHE A 107 2.58 -8.92 18.77
N ARG A 108 3.92 -8.99 18.66
CA ARG A 108 4.64 -10.25 18.36
C ARG A 108 5.04 -11.01 19.62
N THR A 109 5.11 -10.31 20.74
CA THR A 109 5.50 -10.86 22.04
C THR A 109 4.31 -11.29 22.91
N ASN A 110 3.09 -11.01 22.45
CA ASN A 110 1.82 -11.49 23.02
C ASN A 110 1.16 -12.43 22.01
#